data_AF-A0A1I8ABJ3-F1
#
_entry.id   AF-A0A1I8ABJ3-F1
#
_cell.length_a   1.000
_cell.length_b   1.000
_cell.length_c   1.000
_cell.angle_alpha   90.00
_cell.angle_beta   90.00
_cell.angle_gamma   90.00
#
_symmetry.space_group_name_H-M   'P 1'
#
loop_
_entity.id
_entity.type
_entity.pdbx_description
1 polymer ?
#
loop_
_entity_poly.entity_id
_entity_poly.type
_entity_poly.pdbx_seq_one_letter_code
_entity_poly.pdbx_strand_id
1 'polypeptide(L)'
;MDRVPIRFIQEVLLQLEENQFLDTQDRKYPSIWAEVANKKRTREGADLLIYLTFEEEVLFCVFDDDGPVELDRIGQFVLDNVFVEDLGEQEEHDWIWEIEELYPVTKKNFHLLHSLIRKPFPCHLEFNFQTDPIDPLVQRLCLAIPWVAGLRLNSQMPLSMDILTRSVERGTLKYLFCHVDVTVLLLPVLLRFVASEKMDKFEATPSDDSPISYEALLNGVIDAV
;
A
#
# COMPACT_ATOMS: atom_id res chain seq x y z
N MET A 1 -28.04 14.22 24.30
CA MET A 1 -27.38 13.94 23.01
C MET A 1 -26.63 12.64 23.18
N ASP A 2 -26.96 11.64 22.37
CA ASP A 2 -26.28 10.35 22.40
C ASP A 2 -24.82 10.52 21.94
N ARG A 3 -23.89 9.83 22.61
CA ARG A 3 -22.48 9.87 22.25
C ARG A 3 -22.29 9.16 20.91
N VAL A 4 -21.71 9.86 19.95
CA VAL A 4 -21.30 9.27 18.67
C VAL A 4 -20.18 8.25 18.95
N PRO A 5 -20.28 7.00 18.46
CA PRO A 5 -19.22 6.02 18.62
C PRO A 5 -17.90 6.52 18.02
N ILE A 6 -16.78 6.31 18.73
CA ILE A 6 -15.45 6.73 18.25
C ILE A 6 -15.11 6.14 16.87
N ARG A 7 -15.60 4.93 16.58
CA ARG A 7 -15.44 4.28 15.28
C ARG A 7 -16.10 5.05 14.14
N PHE A 8 -17.28 5.62 14.39
CA PHE A 8 -17.96 6.46 13.41
C PHE A 8 -17.17 7.73 13.14
N ILE A 9 -16.60 8.35 14.17
CA ILE A 9 -15.75 9.55 14.01
C ILE A 9 -14.49 9.20 13.21
N GLN A 10 -13.85 8.08 13.52
CA GLN A 10 -12.71 7.59 12.75
C GLN A 10 -13.10 7.39 11.29
N GLU A 11 -14.16 6.63 11.01
CA GLU A 11 -14.62 6.35 9.65
C GLU A 11 -15.02 7.61 8.86
N VAL A 12 -15.60 8.61 9.52
CA VAL A 12 -15.92 9.91 8.88
C VAL A 12 -14.66 10.72 8.58
N LEU A 13 -13.73 10.87 9.54
CA LEU A 13 -12.46 11.58 9.31
C LEU A 13 -11.67 10.95 8.17
N LEU A 14 -11.72 9.63 8.14
CA LEU A 14 -11.06 8.79 7.19
C LEU A 14 -11.64 8.95 5.77
N GLN A 15 -12.97 8.94 5.63
CA GLN A 15 -13.61 9.28 4.37
C GLN A 15 -13.28 10.71 3.92
N LEU A 16 -13.14 11.66 4.84
CA LEU A 16 -12.76 13.03 4.49
C LEU A 16 -11.31 13.11 3.97
N GLU A 17 -10.39 12.37 4.58
CA GLU A 17 -8.98 12.31 4.17
C GLU A 17 -8.77 11.58 2.83
N GLU A 18 -9.51 10.50 2.56
CA GLU A 18 -9.49 9.81 1.27
C GLU A 18 -9.94 10.72 0.11
N ASN A 19 -10.93 11.57 0.36
CA ASN A 19 -11.45 12.47 -0.66
C ASN A 19 -10.48 13.62 -0.99
N GLN A 20 -9.50 13.91 -0.13
CA GLN A 20 -8.48 14.93 -0.41
C GLN A 20 -7.41 14.43 -1.40
N PHE A 21 -7.09 13.14 -1.40
CA PHE A 21 -6.06 12.56 -2.30
C PHE A 21 -6.49 12.51 -3.76
N LEU A 22 -7.79 12.60 -4.03
CA LEU A 22 -8.38 12.38 -5.35
C LEU A 22 -8.51 13.63 -6.23
N ASP A 23 -7.97 14.78 -5.79
CA ASP A 23 -7.85 16.05 -6.50
C ASP A 23 -9.08 16.51 -7.34
N THR A 24 -9.64 17.66 -6.96
CA THR A 24 -10.48 18.58 -7.78
C THR A 24 -11.89 18.23 -8.27
N GLN A 25 -12.49 17.07 -8.04
CA GLN A 25 -13.93 16.97 -8.35
C GLN A 25 -14.75 17.75 -7.31
N ASP A 26 -15.40 18.83 -7.75
CA ASP A 26 -16.32 19.76 -7.05
C ASP A 26 -17.42 19.06 -6.22
N ARG A 27 -17.04 18.29 -5.21
CA ARG A 27 -17.98 17.74 -4.24
C ARG A 27 -18.40 18.89 -3.34
N LYS A 28 -19.61 19.37 -3.58
CA LYS A 28 -20.30 20.31 -2.70
C LYS A 28 -20.63 19.62 -1.37
N TYR A 29 -19.63 19.50 -0.49
CA TYR A 29 -19.90 19.21 0.90
C TYR A 29 -20.74 20.36 1.50
N PRO A 30 -21.68 20.07 2.40
CA PRO A 30 -22.28 21.12 3.23
C PRO A 30 -21.17 21.94 3.88
N SER A 31 -21.34 23.27 3.97
CA SER A 31 -20.28 24.24 4.30
C SER A 31 -19.42 23.87 5.51
N ILE A 32 -20.01 23.26 6.54
CA ILE A 32 -19.32 22.81 7.75
C ILE A 32 -18.32 21.68 7.44
N TRP A 33 -18.70 20.71 6.62
CA TRP A 33 -17.83 19.61 6.22
C TRP A 33 -16.79 20.04 5.20
N ALA A 34 -17.10 21.02 4.35
CA ALA A 34 -16.12 21.66 3.49
C ALA A 34 -15.02 22.35 4.32
N GLU A 35 -15.37 23.04 5.40
CA GLU A 35 -14.39 23.67 6.29
C GLU A 35 -13.50 22.64 7.02
N VAL A 36 -14.08 21.51 7.45
CA VAL A 36 -13.31 20.39 8.04
C VAL A 36 -12.43 19.71 7.00
N ALA A 37 -12.94 19.46 5.79
CA ALA A 37 -12.17 18.90 4.68
C ALA A 37 -11.10 19.86 4.15
N ASN A 38 -11.27 21.18 4.30
CA ASN A 38 -10.27 22.17 3.92
C ASN A 38 -9.22 22.43 5.00
N LYS A 39 -9.35 21.85 6.20
CA LYS A 39 -8.26 21.89 7.18
C LYS A 39 -7.11 21.05 6.64
N LYS A 40 -5.98 21.73 6.41
CA LYS A 40 -4.68 21.13 6.10
C LYS A 40 -4.48 19.93 7.04
N ARG A 41 -4.05 18.79 6.49
CA ARG A 41 -3.80 17.58 7.29
C ARG A 41 -2.99 17.96 8.52
N THR A 42 -3.38 17.39 9.67
CA THR A 42 -2.63 17.64 10.91
C THR A 42 -1.27 16.95 10.90
N ARG A 43 -1.02 16.06 9.93
CA ARG A 43 0.22 15.34 9.73
C ARG A 43 0.56 15.32 8.25
N GLU A 44 1.85 15.46 7.97
CA GLU A 44 2.41 15.33 6.63
C GLU A 44 2.43 13.85 6.22
N GLY A 45 2.30 13.64 4.91
CA GLY A 45 2.46 12.36 4.26
C GLY A 45 3.94 12.00 4.14
N ALA A 46 4.24 10.72 4.18
CA ALA A 46 5.59 10.21 3.93
C ALA A 46 5.52 8.82 3.29
N ASP A 47 6.58 8.49 2.58
CA ASP A 47 6.77 7.22 1.91
C ASP A 47 7.80 6.39 2.65
N LEU A 48 7.47 5.12 2.91
CA LEU A 48 8.39 4.14 3.50
C LEU A 48 8.94 3.25 2.41
N LEU A 49 10.25 3.30 2.19
CA LEU A 49 10.96 2.40 1.27
C LEU A 49 11.67 1.34 2.10
N ILE A 50 11.49 0.07 1.74
CA ILE A 50 12.10 -1.09 2.39
C ILE A 50 12.89 -1.83 1.33
N TYR A 51 14.19 -1.98 1.57
CA TYR A 51 15.10 -2.67 0.68
C TYR A 51 15.51 -4.03 1.24
N LEU A 52 15.44 -5.05 0.41
CA LEU A 52 15.95 -6.39 0.67
C LEU A 52 17.34 -6.49 0.03
N THR A 53 18.39 -6.69 0.83
CA THR A 53 19.76 -6.87 0.33
C THR A 53 20.14 -8.35 0.20
N PHE A 54 21.15 -8.65 -0.62
CA PHE A 54 21.72 -10.00 -0.72
C PHE A 54 22.42 -10.48 0.55
N GLU A 55 22.88 -9.57 1.41
CA GLU A 55 23.55 -9.90 2.67
C GLU A 55 22.55 -10.28 3.79
N GLU A 56 21.29 -10.54 3.42
CA GLU A 56 20.16 -10.79 4.34
C GLU A 56 19.87 -9.61 5.29
N GLU A 57 20.48 -8.44 5.05
CA GLU A 57 20.13 -7.23 5.76
C GLU A 57 18.92 -6.57 5.10
N VAL A 58 17.93 -6.22 5.91
CA VAL A 58 16.81 -5.39 5.47
C VAL A 58 17.09 -3.97 5.88
N LEU A 59 17.11 -3.07 4.90
CA LEU A 59 17.27 -1.63 5.10
C LEU A 59 15.94 -0.92 4.85
N PHE A 60 15.78 0.25 5.43
CA PHE A 60 14.63 1.10 5.15
C PHE A 60 15.01 2.58 5.27
N CYS A 61 14.19 3.41 4.66
CA CYS A 61 14.24 4.86 4.78
C CYS A 61 12.82 5.42 4.65
N VAL A 62 12.63 6.64 5.15
CA VAL A 62 11.36 7.35 5.06
C VAL A 62 11.62 8.70 4.40
N PHE A 63 10.77 9.11 3.48
CA PHE A 63 10.89 10.42 2.81
C PHE A 63 9.55 11.13 2.78
N ASP A 64 9.61 12.45 2.79
CA ASP A 64 8.49 13.33 2.45
C ASP A 64 8.82 14.14 1.19
N ASP A 65 7.98 15.13 0.87
CA ASP A 65 8.19 16.02 -0.28
C ASP A 65 9.50 16.84 -0.20
N ASP A 66 10.06 17.00 1.01
CA ASP A 66 11.28 17.78 1.27
C ASP A 66 12.54 16.88 1.35
N GLY A 67 12.40 15.55 1.33
CA GLY A 67 13.49 14.58 1.27
C GLY A 67 13.50 13.57 2.44
N PRO A 68 14.68 13.01 2.81
CA PRO A 68 14.76 12.00 3.85
C PRO A 68 14.33 12.52 5.23
N VAL A 69 13.57 11.69 5.94
CA VAL A 69 13.04 12.00 7.28
C VAL A 69 13.87 11.31 8.35
N GLU A 70 14.45 12.10 9.25
CA GLU A 70 15.17 11.60 10.42
C GLU A 70 14.29 10.70 11.32
N LEU A 71 14.86 9.63 11.87
CA LEU A 71 14.12 8.62 12.65
C LEU A 71 13.28 9.18 13.81
N ASP A 72 13.76 10.24 14.47
CA ASP A 72 13.08 10.88 15.60
C ASP A 72 11.86 11.72 15.17
N ARG A 73 11.82 12.12 13.90
CA ARG A 73 10.72 12.88 13.30
C ARG A 73 9.65 12.00 12.68
N ILE A 74 9.93 10.73 12.31
CA ILE A 74 8.96 9.84 11.63
C ILE A 74 7.63 9.71 12.40
N GLY A 75 7.65 9.80 13.73
CA GLY A 75 6.45 9.81 14.59
C GLY A 75 5.36 10.83 14.18
N GLN A 76 5.78 11.92 13.53
CA GLN A 76 4.96 13.07 13.14
C GLN A 76 4.19 12.81 11.83
N PHE A 77 4.59 11.82 11.05
CA PHE A 77 4.05 11.54 9.72
C PHE A 77 2.97 10.46 9.73
N VAL A 78 2.25 10.40 8.61
CA VAL A 78 1.41 9.28 8.18
C VAL A 78 2.06 8.66 6.96
N LEU A 79 2.10 7.34 6.89
CA LEU A 79 2.65 6.64 5.73
C LEU A 79 1.58 6.52 4.66
N ASP A 80 1.80 7.16 3.52
CA ASP A 80 0.88 7.16 2.38
C ASP A 80 1.22 6.03 1.40
N ASN A 81 2.51 5.78 1.19
CA ASN A 81 3.01 4.67 0.39
C ASN A 81 4.03 3.83 1.17
N VAL A 82 4.03 2.53 0.91
CA VAL A 82 5.03 1.57 1.37
C VAL A 82 5.54 0.81 0.15
N PHE A 83 6.83 0.89 -0.10
CA PHE A 83 7.52 0.20 -1.19
C PHE A 83 8.42 -0.88 -0.60
N VAL A 84 8.39 -2.07 -1.17
CA VAL A 84 9.35 -3.14 -0.82
C VAL A 84 10.04 -3.58 -2.09
N GLU A 85 11.36 -3.44 -2.12
CA GLU A 85 12.16 -3.64 -3.32
C GLU A 85 13.42 -4.46 -3.03
N ASP A 86 13.92 -5.17 -4.03
CA ASP A 86 15.26 -5.76 -3.96
C ASP A 86 16.32 -4.75 -4.38
N LEU A 87 17.38 -4.64 -3.57
CA LEU A 87 18.63 -4.00 -4.00
C LEU A 87 19.40 -4.99 -4.86
N GLY A 88 19.10 -5.07 -6.15
CA GLY A 88 19.76 -5.95 -7.11
C GLY A 88 21.25 -5.65 -7.32
N GLU A 89 22.06 -6.64 -7.76
CA GLU A 89 23.51 -6.48 -7.95
C GLU A 89 23.87 -5.65 -9.20
N GLN A 90 22.90 -5.38 -10.08
CA GLN A 90 23.17 -4.97 -11.46
C GLN A 90 22.48 -3.70 -11.95
N GLU A 91 21.54 -3.13 -11.20
CA GLU A 91 21.02 -1.81 -11.54
C GLU A 91 21.71 -0.80 -10.62
N GLU A 92 22.66 -0.07 -11.20
CA GLU A 92 23.05 1.25 -10.71
C GLU A 92 21.78 2.11 -10.72
N HIS A 93 20.93 1.91 -9.71
CA HIS A 93 19.89 2.84 -9.36
C HIS A 93 20.61 4.08 -8.85
N ASP A 94 21.00 4.95 -9.79
CA ASP A 94 21.69 6.22 -9.51
C ASP A 94 21.00 7.02 -8.40
N TRP A 95 19.68 6.84 -8.24
CA TRP A 95 18.85 7.46 -7.22
C TRP A 95 19.02 6.88 -5.80
N ILE A 96 19.47 5.63 -5.64
CA ILE A 96 19.70 5.02 -4.32
C ILE A 96 20.97 5.60 -3.67
N TRP A 97 21.98 5.98 -4.47
CA TRP A 97 23.19 6.61 -3.95
C TRP A 97 22.96 8.04 -3.41
N GLU A 98 21.84 8.67 -3.77
CA GLU A 98 21.42 9.95 -3.21
C GLU A 98 20.73 9.80 -1.85
N ILE A 99 20.36 8.58 -1.46
CA ILE A 99 19.77 8.29 -0.15
C ILE A 99 20.90 8.13 0.87
N GLU A 100 21.31 9.24 1.48
CA GLU A 100 22.39 9.26 2.46
C GLU A 100 22.04 8.53 3.77
N GLU A 101 20.75 8.26 4.05
CA GLU A 101 20.29 7.70 5.32
C GLU A 101 19.44 6.42 5.15
N LEU A 102 20.12 5.28 5.05
CA LEU A 102 19.50 3.97 5.19
C LEU A 102 19.63 3.44 6.62
N TYR A 103 18.54 2.90 7.15
CA TYR A 103 18.46 2.36 8.50
C TYR A 103 18.20 0.86 8.46
N PRO A 104 18.91 0.04 9.25
CA PRO A 104 18.62 -1.38 9.33
C PRO A 104 17.28 -1.64 10.05
N VAL A 105 16.51 -2.64 9.60
CA VAL A 105 15.28 -3.10 10.26
C VAL A 105 15.62 -3.94 11.49
N THR A 106 16.23 -3.28 12.49
CA THR A 106 16.46 -3.88 13.81
C THR A 106 15.14 -4.09 14.56
N LYS A 107 15.13 -4.91 15.62
CA LYS A 107 13.94 -5.05 16.49
C LYS A 107 13.41 -3.71 17.00
N LYS A 108 14.30 -2.75 17.33
CA LYS A 108 13.90 -1.42 17.81
C LYS A 108 13.18 -0.64 16.70
N ASN A 109 13.78 -0.59 15.52
CA ASN A 109 13.24 0.13 14.37
C ASN A 109 11.94 -0.51 13.86
N PHE A 110 11.85 -1.84 13.88
CA PHE A 110 10.61 -2.56 13.59
C PHE A 110 9.45 -2.11 14.50
N HIS A 111 9.67 -1.95 15.81
CA HIS A 111 8.60 -1.49 16.70
C HIS A 111 8.16 -0.05 16.39
N LEU A 112 9.11 0.82 15.99
CA LEU A 112 8.82 2.18 15.53
C LEU A 112 7.94 2.12 14.27
N LEU A 113 8.38 1.45 13.21
CA LEU A 113 7.64 1.29 11.95
C LEU A 113 6.27 0.66 12.15
N HIS A 114 6.19 -0.40 12.96
CA HIS A 114 4.95 -1.09 13.26
C HIS A 114 3.96 -0.17 14.02
N SER A 115 4.44 0.74 14.87
CA SER A 115 3.57 1.72 15.55
C SER A 115 2.99 2.77 14.58
N LEU A 116 3.73 3.10 13.52
CA LEU A 116 3.33 4.05 12.49
C LEU A 116 2.28 3.43 11.56
N ILE A 117 2.56 2.22 11.08
CA ILE A 117 1.71 1.49 10.13
C ILE A 117 0.35 1.10 10.72
N ARG A 118 0.28 0.87 12.04
CA ARG A 118 -1.00 0.53 12.70
C ARG A 118 -2.00 1.67 12.76
N LYS A 119 -1.58 2.89 12.44
CA LYS A 119 -2.51 4.01 12.34
C LYS A 119 -3.49 3.73 11.19
N PRO A 120 -4.79 3.97 11.37
CA PRO A 120 -5.81 3.60 10.38
C PRO A 120 -5.85 4.68 9.29
N PHE A 121 -4.81 4.76 8.46
CA PHE A 121 -4.78 5.64 7.29
C PHE A 121 -4.74 4.78 6.02
N PRO A 122 -5.37 5.22 4.92
CA PRO A 122 -5.23 4.55 3.63
C PRO A 122 -3.76 4.54 3.24
N CYS A 123 -3.23 3.36 2.92
CA CYS A 123 -1.86 3.17 2.48
C CYS A 123 -1.86 2.49 1.11
N HIS A 124 -0.96 2.90 0.23
CA HIS A 124 -0.63 2.16 -0.98
C HIS A 124 0.57 1.27 -0.70
N LEU A 125 0.51 0.04 -1.20
CA LEU A 125 1.58 -0.93 -1.02
C LEU A 125 2.06 -1.38 -2.38
N GLU A 126 3.36 -1.32 -2.58
CA GLU A 126 4.02 -1.72 -3.81
C GLU A 126 5.09 -2.76 -3.50
N PHE A 127 5.02 -3.88 -4.23
CA PHE A 127 5.96 -4.97 -4.10
C PHE A 127 6.72 -5.16 -5.41
N ASN A 128 8.02 -4.84 -5.38
CA ASN A 128 8.93 -4.92 -6.51
C ASN A 128 10.22 -5.67 -6.13
N PHE A 129 10.08 -6.94 -5.77
CA PHE A 129 11.18 -7.82 -5.40
C PHE A 129 11.03 -9.19 -6.04
N GLN A 130 12.12 -9.93 -6.16
CA GLN A 130 12.21 -11.32 -6.59
C GLN A 130 12.78 -12.22 -5.49
N THR A 131 13.38 -11.65 -4.43
CA THR A 131 13.93 -12.39 -3.29
C THR A 131 12.87 -13.25 -2.59
N ASP A 132 13.18 -14.55 -2.48
CA ASP A 132 12.42 -15.53 -1.71
C ASP A 132 13.42 -16.37 -0.88
N PRO A 133 13.22 -16.53 0.45
CA PRO A 133 12.13 -15.99 1.25
C PRO A 133 12.28 -14.51 1.62
N ILE A 134 11.15 -13.81 1.72
CA ILE A 134 11.08 -12.46 2.29
C ILE A 134 11.41 -12.51 3.78
N ASP A 135 12.15 -11.50 4.26
CA ASP A 135 12.43 -11.36 5.69
C ASP A 135 11.14 -11.37 6.54
N PRO A 136 11.06 -12.20 7.60
CA PRO A 136 9.86 -12.33 8.42
C PRO A 136 9.38 -11.03 9.09
N LEU A 137 10.28 -10.08 9.39
CA LEU A 137 9.89 -8.78 9.94
C LEU A 137 9.22 -7.92 8.86
N VAL A 138 9.72 -7.92 7.63
CA VAL A 138 9.08 -7.21 6.51
C VAL A 138 7.70 -7.77 6.22
N GLN A 139 7.58 -9.10 6.15
CA GLN A 139 6.29 -9.77 6.01
C GLN A 139 5.31 -9.36 7.12
N ARG A 140 5.74 -9.40 8.38
CA ARG A 140 4.91 -9.00 9.53
C ARG A 140 4.52 -7.53 9.49
N LEU A 141 5.40 -6.67 9.00
CA LEU A 141 5.17 -5.24 8.87
C LEU A 141 4.08 -4.96 7.83
N CYS A 142 4.18 -5.57 6.65
CA CYS A 142 3.19 -5.42 5.58
C CYS A 142 1.82 -5.98 5.98
N LEU A 143 1.78 -7.15 6.63
CA LEU A 143 0.53 -7.74 7.15
C LEU A 143 -0.09 -6.93 8.30
N ALA A 144 0.68 -6.07 8.97
CA ALA A 144 0.18 -5.21 10.04
C ALA A 144 -0.58 -3.97 9.52
N ILE A 145 -0.45 -3.65 8.22
CA ILE A 145 -1.17 -2.53 7.60
C ILE A 145 -2.69 -2.81 7.74
N PRO A 146 -3.43 -1.96 8.48
CA PRO A 146 -4.84 -2.19 8.71
C PRO A 146 -5.67 -1.93 7.46
N TRP A 147 -5.24 -0.97 6.65
CA TRP A 147 -5.94 -0.47 5.47
C TRP A 147 -5.01 -0.28 4.28
N VAL A 148 -5.03 -1.24 3.37
CA VAL A 148 -4.40 -1.12 2.05
C VAL A 148 -5.45 -0.65 1.06
N ALA A 149 -5.30 0.59 0.57
CA ALA A 149 -6.21 1.22 -0.38
C ALA A 149 -5.77 1.01 -1.83
N GLY A 150 -4.47 0.90 -2.07
CA GLY A 150 -3.93 0.49 -3.35
C GLY A 150 -2.86 -0.58 -3.20
N LEU A 151 -2.79 -1.48 -4.15
CA LEU A 151 -1.82 -2.56 -4.17
C LEU A 151 -1.23 -2.69 -5.57
N ARG A 152 0.10 -2.61 -5.69
CA ARG A 152 0.85 -2.95 -6.89
C ARG A 152 1.67 -4.20 -6.64
N LEU A 153 1.44 -5.22 -7.45
CA LEU A 153 2.10 -6.52 -7.39
C LEU A 153 2.98 -6.69 -8.62
N ASN A 154 4.29 -6.54 -8.46
CA ASN A 154 5.30 -6.87 -9.48
C ASN A 154 6.09 -8.15 -9.12
N SER A 155 5.83 -8.74 -7.94
CA SER A 155 6.62 -9.81 -7.33
C SER A 155 5.84 -11.09 -6.99
N GLN A 156 6.55 -12.13 -6.53
CA GLN A 156 5.97 -13.45 -6.26
C GLN A 156 4.86 -13.50 -5.17
N MET A 157 4.13 -14.61 -5.20
CA MET A 157 2.74 -14.77 -4.73
C MET A 157 2.44 -14.95 -3.23
N PRO A 158 3.29 -15.49 -2.33
CA PRO A 158 2.77 -15.86 -1.01
C PRO A 158 2.30 -14.66 -0.18
N LEU A 159 3.15 -13.64 0.00
CA LEU A 159 2.83 -12.46 0.79
C LEU A 159 1.78 -11.57 0.12
N SER A 160 1.92 -11.39 -1.19
CA SER A 160 1.01 -10.56 -1.99
C SER A 160 -0.42 -11.11 -1.99
N MET A 161 -0.60 -12.44 -2.03
CA MET A 161 -1.90 -13.09 -1.96
C MET A 161 -2.62 -12.88 -0.63
N ASP A 162 -1.91 -13.00 0.51
CA ASP A 162 -2.51 -12.81 1.83
C ASP A 162 -3.01 -11.38 2.01
N ILE A 163 -2.20 -10.40 1.58
CA ILE A 163 -2.54 -8.98 1.67
C ILE A 163 -3.68 -8.63 0.72
N LEU A 164 -3.62 -9.10 -0.53
CA LEU A 164 -4.67 -8.90 -1.51
C LEU A 164 -6.00 -9.48 -1.01
N THR A 165 -6.04 -10.75 -0.65
CA THR A 165 -7.25 -11.44 -0.20
C THR A 165 -7.88 -10.72 0.97
N ARG A 166 -7.07 -10.41 2.00
CA ARG A 166 -7.54 -9.68 3.18
C ARG A 166 -8.06 -8.28 2.84
N SER A 167 -7.42 -7.58 1.92
CA SER A 167 -7.81 -6.21 1.57
C SER A 167 -9.09 -6.16 0.73
N VAL A 168 -9.29 -7.17 -0.13
CA VAL A 168 -10.55 -7.37 -0.87
C VAL A 168 -11.68 -7.76 0.08
N GLU A 169 -11.45 -8.74 0.96
CA GLU A 169 -12.45 -9.19 1.94
C GLU A 169 -12.91 -8.09 2.90
N ARG A 170 -12.01 -7.18 3.26
CA ARG A 170 -12.33 -6.01 4.07
C ARG A 170 -13.01 -4.89 3.30
N GLY A 171 -13.05 -4.97 1.97
CA GLY A 171 -13.54 -3.89 1.12
C GLY A 171 -12.72 -2.61 1.22
N THR A 172 -11.43 -2.75 1.59
CA THR A 172 -10.52 -1.61 1.79
C THR A 172 -9.75 -1.23 0.52
N LEU A 173 -9.54 -2.21 -0.37
CA LEU A 173 -8.80 -2.03 -1.61
C LEU A 173 -9.67 -1.32 -2.66
N LYS A 174 -9.08 -0.32 -3.32
CA LYS A 174 -9.70 0.47 -4.40
C LYS A 174 -8.90 0.42 -5.70
N TYR A 175 -7.58 0.31 -5.59
CA TYR A 175 -6.66 0.25 -6.72
C TYR A 175 -5.89 -1.05 -6.70
N LEU A 176 -5.88 -1.77 -7.81
CA LEU A 176 -5.05 -2.97 -7.97
C LEU A 176 -4.33 -2.94 -9.30
N PHE A 177 -3.00 -3.05 -9.23
CA PHE A 177 -2.11 -3.20 -10.38
C PHE A 177 -1.37 -4.52 -10.23
N CYS A 178 -1.50 -5.41 -11.20
CA CYS A 178 -1.03 -6.77 -11.11
C CYS A 178 -0.19 -7.12 -12.35
N HIS A 179 1.13 -7.17 -12.17
CA HIS A 179 2.11 -7.54 -13.19
C HIS A 179 2.79 -8.86 -12.82
N VAL A 180 1.97 -9.87 -12.49
CA VAL A 180 2.42 -11.20 -12.04
C VAL A 180 1.62 -12.28 -12.76
N ASP A 181 2.13 -13.51 -12.76
CA ASP A 181 1.42 -14.65 -13.33
C ASP A 181 0.08 -14.86 -12.63
N VAL A 182 -1.02 -14.75 -13.38
CA VAL A 182 -2.34 -15.06 -12.85
C VAL A 182 -2.45 -16.57 -12.68
N THR A 183 -2.37 -17.02 -11.44
CA THR A 183 -2.58 -18.43 -11.08
C THR A 183 -4.06 -18.74 -10.92
N VAL A 184 -4.39 -20.04 -10.91
CA VAL A 184 -5.74 -20.53 -10.58
C VAL A 184 -6.19 -20.09 -9.18
N LEU A 185 -5.24 -19.82 -8.27
CA LEU A 185 -5.55 -19.34 -6.92
C LEU A 185 -5.75 -17.81 -6.87
N LEU A 186 -5.01 -17.05 -7.68
CA LEU A 186 -5.14 -15.59 -7.75
C LEU A 186 -6.42 -15.17 -8.48
N LEU A 187 -6.78 -15.85 -9.57
CA LEU A 187 -7.91 -15.47 -10.42
C LEU A 187 -9.22 -15.22 -9.64
N PRO A 188 -9.69 -16.12 -8.74
CA PRO A 188 -10.92 -15.88 -7.97
C PRO A 188 -10.86 -14.68 -7.02
N VAL A 189 -9.67 -14.25 -6.60
CA VAL A 189 -9.49 -13.07 -5.75
C VAL A 189 -9.54 -11.80 -6.61
N LEU A 190 -8.92 -11.81 -7.79
CA LEU A 190 -9.02 -10.72 -8.76
C LEU A 190 -10.48 -10.49 -9.20
N LEU A 191 -11.20 -11.55 -9.55
CA LEU A 191 -12.60 -11.43 -9.96
C LEU A 191 -13.51 -10.92 -8.82
N ARG A 192 -13.22 -11.30 -7.57
CA ARG A 192 -13.89 -10.72 -6.39
C ARG A 192 -13.60 -9.23 -6.21
N PHE A 193 -12.37 -8.80 -6.49
CA PHE A 193 -12.02 -7.39 -6.47
C PHE A 193 -12.75 -6.63 -7.59
N VAL A 194 -12.80 -7.17 -8.81
CA VAL A 194 -13.50 -6.56 -9.94
C VAL A 194 -15.00 -6.40 -9.67
N ALA A 195 -15.62 -7.39 -9.04
CA ALA A 195 -17.03 -7.34 -8.65
C ALA A 195 -17.31 -6.41 -7.44
N SER A 196 -16.28 -5.80 -6.83
CA SER A 196 -16.43 -4.93 -5.67
C SER A 196 -16.95 -3.55 -6.07
N GLU A 197 -18.00 -3.06 -5.40
CA GLU A 197 -18.49 -1.67 -5.54
C GLU A 197 -17.45 -0.61 -5.12
N LYS A 198 -16.39 -1.02 -4.42
CA LYS A 198 -15.30 -0.14 -3.98
C LYS A 198 -14.14 -0.07 -4.98
N MET A 199 -14.17 -0.86 -6.05
CA MET A 199 -13.13 -0.84 -7.06
C MET A 199 -13.19 0.48 -7.85
N ASP A 200 -12.10 1.24 -7.81
CA ASP A 200 -11.93 2.45 -8.61
C ASP A 200 -11.06 2.19 -9.84
N LYS A 201 -9.97 1.40 -9.70
CA LYS A 201 -9.09 1.02 -10.81
C LYS A 201 -8.59 -0.40 -10.68
N PHE A 202 -8.59 -1.10 -11.81
CA PHE A 202 -8.03 -2.43 -11.96
C PHE A 202 -7.16 -2.49 -13.22
N GLU A 203 -5.94 -2.97 -13.07
CA GLU A 203 -5.01 -3.23 -14.16
C GLU A 203 -4.32 -4.57 -13.90
N ALA A 204 -4.39 -5.49 -14.86
CA ALA A 204 -3.71 -6.77 -14.79
C ALA A 204 -3.05 -7.09 -16.12
N THR A 205 -1.74 -7.35 -16.05
CA THR A 205 -0.91 -7.71 -17.20
C THR A 205 -0.27 -9.05 -16.87
N PRO A 206 -0.94 -10.18 -17.17
CA PRO A 206 -0.34 -11.51 -17.01
C PRO A 206 0.89 -11.63 -17.92
N SER A 207 1.91 -12.38 -17.48
CA SER A 207 3.03 -12.71 -18.37
C SER A 207 2.58 -13.67 -19.47
N ASP A 208 3.38 -13.77 -20.54
CA ASP A 208 3.14 -14.72 -21.63
C ASP A 208 3.14 -16.19 -21.16
N ASP A 209 3.86 -16.48 -20.08
CA ASP A 209 3.96 -17.81 -19.47
C ASP A 209 2.89 -18.07 -18.39
N SER A 210 1.96 -17.12 -18.20
CA SER A 210 0.93 -17.24 -17.18
C SER A 210 0.04 -18.47 -17.40
N PRO A 211 -0.28 -19.24 -16.35
CA PRO A 211 -1.18 -20.39 -16.46
C PRO A 211 -2.60 -20.04 -16.95
N ILE A 212 -3.00 -18.78 -16.77
CA ILE A 212 -4.27 -18.23 -17.24
C ILE A 212 -3.98 -17.30 -18.41
N SER A 213 -4.54 -17.63 -19.58
CA SER A 213 -4.39 -16.76 -20.75
C SER A 213 -5.06 -15.41 -20.52
N TYR A 214 -4.55 -14.38 -21.19
CA TYR A 214 -5.18 -13.06 -21.19
C TYR A 214 -6.66 -13.10 -21.56
N GLU A 215 -7.03 -13.91 -22.57
CA GLU A 215 -8.43 -14.07 -22.99
C GLU A 215 -9.31 -14.67 -21.88
N ALA A 216 -8.82 -15.67 -21.16
CA ALA A 216 -9.55 -16.27 -20.04
C ALA A 216 -9.72 -15.28 -18.88
N LEU A 217 -8.68 -14.50 -18.56
CA LEU A 217 -8.76 -13.43 -17.57
C LEU A 217 -9.77 -12.36 -17.99
N LEU A 218 -9.70 -11.88 -19.23
CA LEU A 218 -10.59 -10.85 -19.76
C LEU A 218 -12.05 -11.28 -19.74
N ASN A 219 -12.35 -12.51 -20.19
CA ASN A 219 -13.70 -13.05 -20.14
C ASN A 219 -14.21 -13.15 -18.69
N GLY A 220 -13.37 -13.61 -17.76
CA GLY A 220 -13.72 -13.65 -16.34
C GLY A 220 -14.02 -12.26 -15.76
N VAL A 221 -13.25 -11.24 -16.16
CA VAL A 221 -13.46 -9.84 -15.76
C VAL A 221 -14.78 -9.31 -16.32
N ILE A 222 -15.09 -9.58 -17.59
CA ILE A 222 -16.36 -9.18 -18.22
C ILE A 222 -17.56 -9.82 -17.51
N ASP A 223 -17.47 -11.10 -17.16
CA ASP A 223 -18.54 -11.83 -16.49
C ASP A 223 -18.75 -11.39 -15.02
N ALA A 224 -17.74 -10.78 -14.41
CA ALA A 224 -17.78 -10.34 -13.01
C ALA A 224 -18.41 -8.94 -12.81
N VAL A 225 -18.58 -8.15 -13.88
CA VAL A 225 -19.16 -6.79 -13.87
C VAL A 225 -20.63 -6.82 -14.27
#